data_AF-A0A7S1KFE4-F1
#
_entry.id   AF-A0A7S1KFE4-F1
#
_cell.length_a   1.000
_cell.length_b   1.000
_cell.length_c   1.000
_cell.angle_alpha   90.00
_cell.angle_beta   90.00
_cell.angle_gamma   90.00
#
_symmetry.space_group_name_H-M   'P 1'
#
loop_
_entity.id
_entity.type
_entity.pdbx_description
1 polymer ?
#
loop_
_entity_poly.entity_id
_entity_poly.type
_entity_poly.pdbx_seq_one_letter_code
_entity_poly.pdbx_strand_id
1 'polypeptide(L)'
;EHPLYGRVSRVVAGGDYITTDTGTGLVHTAPGHGQEDFETGQKYGLEPLSPVDNYGRFTAEAGERFEGLSVLKEGNEAIIQALDECGSLLKAEDYPHRYPYDWRTKKPTIFRATEQWFISVDAFREAALAAIDEVRWIPEMGKTRIASMTSSRSDWCISRQRSWGVPIPVFYQAHTNEPLINNSTITHIKEVFRQHGTDAWWTMDTQQLLPEPYRSEWSLWVRGNDTIDVWFDSGSSWAGVVNTRDNLRHDNPVELYLEGSDQHRGWFQSSLLTSVAVRGAPPYQTVLTHGFVLDEKGYKMSKSLGNVLSPLTIIEGGSDKKKQPAYGADVLRLWVATVDYSSDVLVGGTIIKQVFDAYRKLRNTARFLIGNIHDFDKEQDGVAYEDLPEVDKWVLGKTASLIRRVREAYESYQFYRVTQELLAFSNQLLSNFYLDVSKDRLYISTPNDRRRRACQSVIRVVTEAFALLLAPLLPHMAEDIWQNLPHDGEGVRRSGSVF
;
A
#
# COMPACT_ATOMS: atom_id res chain seq x y z
N GLU A 1 -26.67 -6.78 -44.18
CA GLU A 1 -27.99 -6.34 -43.67
C GLU A 1 -28.31 -7.10 -42.40
N HIS A 2 -28.94 -6.49 -41.41
CA HIS A 2 -29.26 -7.14 -40.14
C HIS A 2 -30.52 -8.00 -40.30
N PRO A 3 -30.49 -9.29 -39.92
CA PRO A 3 -31.57 -10.23 -40.21
C PRO A 3 -32.97 -9.80 -39.72
N LEU A 4 -33.04 -9.17 -38.54
CA LEU A 4 -34.32 -8.89 -37.87
C LEU A 4 -34.80 -7.42 -37.90
N TYR A 5 -33.92 -6.45 -38.15
CA TYR A 5 -34.22 -5.03 -37.87
C TYR A 5 -34.05 -4.09 -39.06
N GLY A 6 -33.91 -4.62 -40.28
CA GLY A 6 -33.81 -3.82 -41.51
C GLY A 6 -32.66 -2.79 -41.52
N ARG A 7 -31.70 -2.90 -40.59
CA ARG A 7 -30.56 -1.99 -40.45
C ARG A 7 -29.34 -2.52 -41.19
N VAL A 8 -28.50 -1.62 -41.68
CA VAL A 8 -27.22 -1.99 -42.31
C VAL A 8 -26.11 -1.96 -41.27
N SER A 9 -25.61 -3.14 -40.89
CA SER A 9 -24.42 -3.25 -40.02
C SER A 9 -23.14 -2.95 -40.82
N ARG A 10 -22.30 -2.07 -40.29
CA ARG A 10 -21.00 -1.73 -40.87
C ARG A 10 -20.01 -2.88 -40.67
N VAL A 11 -19.24 -3.21 -41.71
CA VAL A 11 -18.08 -4.10 -41.60
C VAL A 11 -16.87 -3.24 -41.25
N VAL A 12 -16.17 -3.61 -40.18
CA VAL A 12 -14.95 -2.94 -39.71
C VAL A 12 -13.79 -3.94 -39.67
N ALA A 13 -12.57 -3.45 -39.76
CA ALA A 13 -11.41 -4.30 -39.55
C ALA A 13 -11.35 -4.70 -38.07
N GLY A 14 -11.45 -6.00 -37.80
CA GLY A 14 -11.40 -6.56 -36.45
C GLY A 14 -10.03 -6.40 -35.78
N GLY A 15 -9.99 -6.65 -34.48
CA GLY A 15 -8.74 -6.60 -33.69
C GLY A 15 -7.96 -7.92 -33.71
N ASP A 16 -6.78 -7.89 -33.09
CA ASP A 16 -5.87 -9.05 -32.98
C ASP A 16 -6.46 -10.24 -32.18
N TYR A 17 -7.62 -10.04 -31.54
CA TYR A 17 -8.36 -11.07 -30.81
C TYR A 17 -9.13 -12.05 -31.74
N ILE A 18 -9.29 -11.72 -33.03
CA ILE A 18 -9.96 -12.58 -33.99
C ILE A 18 -8.96 -13.61 -34.53
N THR A 19 -9.25 -14.90 -34.32
CA THR A 19 -8.43 -16.00 -34.84
C THR A 19 -9.23 -16.86 -35.83
N THR A 20 -8.54 -17.70 -36.59
CA THR A 20 -9.15 -18.69 -37.50
C THR A 20 -9.48 -20.02 -36.82
N ASP A 21 -9.16 -20.14 -35.53
CA ASP A 21 -9.28 -21.42 -34.79
C ASP A 21 -10.69 -21.67 -34.27
N THR A 22 -11.54 -20.63 -34.19
CA THR A 22 -12.91 -20.71 -33.68
C THR A 22 -13.88 -19.88 -34.53
N GLY A 23 -15.12 -20.35 -34.61
CA GLY A 23 -16.18 -19.68 -35.38
C GLY A 23 -15.90 -19.67 -36.88
N THR A 24 -16.18 -18.54 -37.54
CA THR A 24 -16.11 -18.38 -39.00
C THR A 24 -14.98 -17.45 -39.46
N GLY A 25 -14.18 -16.92 -38.52
CA GLY A 25 -13.25 -15.81 -38.78
C GLY A 25 -13.94 -14.44 -38.96
N LEU A 26 -15.28 -14.39 -38.89
CA LEU A 26 -16.07 -13.14 -38.86
C LEU A 26 -16.79 -13.06 -37.51
N VAL A 27 -16.45 -12.05 -36.70
CA VAL A 27 -17.01 -11.86 -35.36
C VAL A 27 -18.05 -10.76 -35.38
N HIS A 28 -19.24 -11.03 -34.82
CA HIS A 28 -20.27 -10.02 -34.60
C HIS A 28 -19.82 -9.08 -33.46
N THR A 29 -19.94 -7.77 -33.67
CA THR A 29 -19.59 -6.76 -32.68
C THR A 29 -20.84 -6.13 -32.07
N ALA A 30 -20.99 -6.27 -30.75
CA ALA A 30 -22.02 -5.60 -29.95
C ALA A 30 -21.35 -4.81 -28.81
N PRO A 31 -21.01 -3.51 -29.03
CA PRO A 31 -20.22 -2.73 -28.07
C PRO A 31 -20.86 -2.62 -26.67
N GLY A 32 -22.17 -2.81 -26.56
CA GLY A 32 -22.88 -2.85 -25.29
C GLY A 32 -22.66 -4.11 -24.44
N HIS A 33 -22.04 -5.17 -24.97
CA HIS A 33 -22.06 -6.51 -24.37
C HIS A 33 -20.72 -7.26 -24.39
N GLY A 34 -19.61 -6.61 -24.75
CA GLY A 34 -18.28 -7.22 -24.74
C GLY A 34 -17.18 -6.16 -24.62
N GLN A 35 -16.06 -6.50 -23.98
CA GLN A 35 -14.97 -5.54 -23.79
C GLN A 35 -14.27 -5.23 -25.12
N GLU A 36 -13.85 -6.27 -25.85
CA GLU A 36 -13.20 -6.13 -27.16
C GLU A 36 -14.14 -5.47 -28.18
N ASP A 37 -15.44 -5.74 -28.07
CA ASP A 37 -16.48 -5.11 -28.87
C ASP A 37 -16.65 -3.63 -28.53
N PHE A 38 -16.57 -3.26 -27.24
CA PHE A 38 -16.61 -1.87 -26.79
C PHE A 38 -15.40 -1.09 -27.29
N GLU A 39 -14.19 -1.67 -27.19
CA GLU A 39 -12.95 -1.07 -27.70
C GLU A 39 -13.00 -0.89 -29.23
N THR A 40 -13.49 -1.89 -29.96
CA THR A 40 -13.73 -1.80 -31.41
C THR A 40 -14.78 -0.74 -31.73
N GLY A 41 -15.86 -0.69 -30.95
CA GLY A 41 -16.91 0.32 -31.07
C GLY A 41 -16.38 1.74 -30.89
N GLN A 42 -15.59 1.99 -29.85
CA GLN A 42 -14.94 3.28 -29.64
C GLN A 42 -14.02 3.66 -30.79
N LYS A 43 -13.18 2.73 -31.26
CA LYS A 43 -12.22 2.98 -32.36
C LYS A 43 -12.91 3.42 -33.65
N TYR A 44 -14.08 2.87 -33.96
CA TYR A 44 -14.79 3.12 -35.22
C TYR A 44 -16.06 3.98 -35.06
N GLY A 45 -16.35 4.50 -33.87
CA GLY A 45 -17.52 5.32 -33.58
C GLY A 45 -18.85 4.57 -33.70
N LEU A 46 -18.90 3.32 -33.23
CA LEU A 46 -20.13 2.53 -33.16
C LEU A 46 -20.85 2.80 -31.83
N GLU A 47 -22.16 3.02 -31.90
CA GLU A 47 -22.97 3.25 -30.71
C GLU A 47 -23.08 1.98 -29.84
N PRO A 48 -22.88 2.08 -28.51
CA PRO A 48 -23.00 0.96 -27.59
C PRO A 48 -24.47 0.70 -27.24
N LEU A 49 -25.20 0.07 -28.17
CA LEU A 49 -26.56 -0.39 -27.94
C LEU A 49 -26.57 -1.56 -26.93
N SER A 50 -27.36 -1.45 -25.88
CA SER A 50 -27.51 -2.48 -24.84
C SER A 50 -28.98 -2.56 -24.37
N PRO A 51 -29.85 -3.28 -25.08
CA PRO A 51 -31.29 -3.27 -24.84
C PRO A 51 -31.68 -4.21 -23.68
N VAL A 52 -30.98 -4.15 -22.54
CA VAL A 52 -31.13 -5.07 -21.40
C VAL A 52 -31.26 -4.32 -20.08
N ASP A 53 -32.32 -4.59 -19.33
CA ASP A 53 -32.61 -3.94 -18.05
C ASP A 53 -31.79 -4.51 -16.86
N ASN A 54 -31.99 -3.94 -15.67
CA ASN A 54 -31.30 -4.36 -14.43
C ASN A 54 -31.69 -5.76 -13.93
N TYR A 55 -32.76 -6.35 -14.46
CA TYR A 55 -33.23 -7.69 -14.14
C TYR A 55 -32.76 -8.73 -15.16
N GLY A 56 -31.96 -8.33 -16.15
CA GLY A 56 -31.49 -9.20 -17.22
C GLY A 56 -32.60 -9.55 -18.22
N ARG A 57 -33.53 -8.62 -18.46
CA ARG A 57 -34.60 -8.75 -19.44
C ARG A 57 -34.42 -7.77 -20.58
N PHE A 58 -34.89 -8.13 -21.77
CA PHE A 58 -34.89 -7.22 -22.91
C PHE A 58 -35.82 -6.02 -22.67
N THR A 59 -35.37 -4.84 -23.08
CA THR A 59 -36.16 -3.60 -23.07
C THR A 59 -36.98 -3.44 -24.36
N ALA A 60 -37.84 -2.42 -24.43
CA ALA A 60 -38.59 -2.06 -25.63
C ALA A 60 -37.71 -1.84 -26.88
N GLU A 61 -36.45 -1.43 -26.70
CA GLU A 61 -35.49 -1.26 -27.81
C GLU A 61 -35.14 -2.56 -28.53
N ALA A 62 -35.34 -3.72 -27.88
CA ALA A 62 -35.21 -5.01 -28.53
C ALA A 62 -36.38 -5.29 -29.49
N GLY A 63 -37.48 -4.53 -29.42
CA GLY A 63 -38.70 -4.74 -30.21
C GLY A 63 -39.76 -5.56 -29.46
N GLU A 64 -41.02 -5.34 -29.83
CA GLU A 64 -42.21 -5.86 -29.13
C GLU A 64 -42.20 -7.38 -28.94
N ARG A 65 -41.59 -8.13 -29.86
CA ARG A 65 -41.49 -9.60 -29.78
C ARG A 65 -40.60 -10.08 -28.62
N PHE A 66 -39.61 -9.29 -28.23
CA PHE A 66 -38.58 -9.72 -27.28
C PHE A 66 -38.65 -8.99 -25.94
N GLU A 67 -39.33 -7.84 -25.89
CA GLU A 67 -39.48 -7.03 -24.68
C GLU A 67 -39.96 -7.87 -23.47
N GLY A 68 -39.28 -7.70 -22.34
CA GLY A 68 -39.59 -8.39 -21.08
C GLY A 68 -39.06 -9.82 -20.96
N LEU A 69 -38.57 -10.45 -22.03
CA LEU A 69 -38.00 -11.80 -21.98
C LEU A 69 -36.62 -11.81 -21.30
N SER A 70 -36.29 -12.87 -20.56
CA SER A 70 -34.98 -13.05 -19.94
C SER A 70 -33.92 -13.36 -21.00
N VAL A 71 -32.82 -12.59 -21.00
CA VAL A 71 -31.79 -12.72 -22.05
C VAL A 71 -31.05 -14.05 -22.03
N LEU A 72 -30.96 -14.71 -20.86
CA LEU A 72 -30.27 -16.00 -20.70
C LEU A 72 -31.19 -17.22 -20.87
N LYS A 73 -32.48 -17.01 -21.09
CA LYS A 73 -33.48 -18.09 -21.18
C LYS A 73 -34.40 -17.87 -22.39
N GLU A 74 -35.63 -17.42 -22.15
CA GLU A 74 -36.70 -17.34 -23.14
C GLU A 74 -36.32 -16.40 -24.30
N GLY A 75 -35.49 -15.38 -24.02
CA GLY A 75 -35.00 -14.45 -25.03
C GLY A 75 -34.11 -15.08 -26.10
N ASN A 76 -33.18 -15.98 -25.71
CA ASN A 76 -32.31 -16.66 -26.67
C ASN A 76 -33.13 -17.59 -27.58
N GLU A 77 -34.06 -18.35 -27.00
CA GLU A 77 -34.95 -19.24 -27.75
C GLU A 77 -35.80 -18.45 -28.77
N ALA A 78 -36.38 -17.32 -28.34
CA ALA A 78 -37.17 -16.46 -29.20
C ALA A 78 -36.36 -15.86 -30.36
N ILE A 79 -35.10 -15.46 -30.14
CA ILE A 79 -34.22 -14.93 -31.19
C ILE A 79 -33.86 -16.03 -32.20
N ILE A 80 -33.50 -17.23 -31.73
CA ILE A 80 -33.18 -18.35 -32.62
C ILE A 80 -34.38 -18.67 -33.52
N GLN A 81 -35.59 -18.72 -32.95
CA GLN A 81 -36.82 -18.94 -33.71
C GLN A 81 -37.06 -17.83 -34.74
N ALA A 82 -36.86 -16.56 -34.37
CA ALA A 82 -37.03 -15.44 -35.29
C ALA A 82 -36.03 -15.49 -36.47
N LEU A 83 -34.79 -15.91 -36.21
CA LEU A 83 -33.76 -16.08 -37.25
C LEU A 83 -34.04 -17.25 -38.19
N ASP A 84 -34.67 -18.32 -37.68
CA ASP A 84 -35.13 -19.46 -38.48
C ASP A 84 -36.30 -19.07 -39.39
N GLU A 85 -37.30 -18.37 -38.83
CA GLU A 85 -38.47 -17.87 -39.57
C GLU A 85 -38.09 -16.93 -40.73
N CYS A 86 -37.03 -16.11 -40.57
CA CYS A 86 -36.52 -15.23 -41.62
C CYS A 86 -35.44 -15.88 -42.51
N GLY A 87 -35.20 -17.18 -42.38
CA GLY A 87 -34.28 -17.95 -43.22
C GLY A 87 -32.81 -17.55 -43.09
N SER A 88 -32.42 -16.88 -42.00
CA SER A 88 -31.05 -16.40 -41.75
C SER A 88 -30.25 -17.31 -40.81
N LEU A 89 -30.88 -18.32 -40.21
CA LEU A 89 -30.23 -19.31 -39.36
C LEU A 89 -29.59 -20.42 -40.20
N LEU A 90 -28.26 -20.47 -40.26
CA LEU A 90 -27.53 -21.52 -40.99
C LEU A 90 -27.31 -22.79 -40.15
N LYS A 91 -27.05 -22.62 -38.85
CA LYS A 91 -26.75 -23.70 -37.93
C LYS A 91 -27.06 -23.27 -36.49
N ALA A 92 -27.73 -24.14 -35.73
CA ALA A 92 -27.87 -24.03 -34.28
C ALA A 92 -27.34 -25.33 -33.65
N GLU A 93 -26.45 -25.21 -32.66
CA GLU A 93 -25.92 -26.36 -31.92
C GLU A 93 -25.60 -25.95 -30.48
N ASP A 94 -25.67 -26.91 -29.57
CA ASP A 94 -25.24 -26.71 -28.19
C ASP A 94 -23.70 -26.70 -28.10
N TYR A 95 -23.15 -25.65 -27.48
CA TYR A 95 -21.70 -25.45 -27.40
C TYR A 95 -21.20 -25.43 -25.95
N PRO A 96 -20.54 -26.50 -25.45
CA PRO A 96 -20.02 -26.56 -24.10
C PRO A 96 -18.74 -25.70 -23.99
N HIS A 97 -18.80 -24.68 -23.14
CA HIS A 97 -17.67 -23.78 -22.88
C HIS A 97 -17.66 -23.29 -21.44
N ARG A 98 -16.60 -22.57 -21.06
CA ARG A 98 -16.50 -21.92 -19.75
C ARG A 98 -17.23 -20.59 -19.79
N TYR A 99 -18.15 -20.39 -18.86
CA TYR A 99 -18.92 -19.16 -18.76
C TYR A 99 -18.76 -18.53 -17.37
N PRO A 100 -18.75 -17.20 -17.22
CA PRO A 100 -18.65 -16.56 -15.92
C PRO A 100 -19.94 -16.71 -15.10
N TYR A 101 -19.77 -17.04 -13.82
CA TYR A 101 -20.86 -17.16 -12.85
C TYR A 101 -20.60 -16.25 -11.67
N ASP A 102 -21.67 -15.64 -11.16
CA ASP A 102 -21.64 -14.92 -9.90
C ASP A 102 -21.23 -15.90 -8.79
N TRP A 103 -20.15 -15.58 -8.09
CA TRP A 103 -19.52 -16.49 -7.14
C TRP A 103 -20.39 -16.76 -5.90
N ARG A 104 -21.41 -15.94 -5.62
CA ARG A 104 -22.30 -16.07 -4.46
C ARG A 104 -23.59 -16.79 -4.81
N THR A 105 -24.29 -16.31 -5.83
CA THR A 105 -25.58 -16.86 -6.28
C THR A 105 -25.43 -18.05 -7.20
N LYS A 106 -24.24 -18.27 -7.77
CA LYS A 106 -23.95 -19.31 -8.76
C LYS A 106 -24.85 -19.21 -9.99
N LYS A 107 -25.29 -18.00 -10.34
CA LYS A 107 -26.05 -17.70 -11.56
C LYS A 107 -25.12 -17.14 -12.64
N PRO A 108 -25.41 -17.34 -13.94
CA PRO A 108 -24.58 -16.79 -15.01
C PRO A 108 -24.61 -15.26 -15.01
N THR A 109 -23.50 -14.64 -15.37
CA THR A 109 -23.39 -13.16 -15.50
C THR A 109 -23.47 -12.73 -16.97
N ILE A 110 -23.78 -11.46 -17.21
CA ILE A 110 -23.74 -10.86 -18.55
C ILE A 110 -22.89 -9.58 -18.50
N PHE A 111 -22.27 -9.24 -19.63
CA PHE A 111 -21.67 -7.93 -19.83
C PHE A 111 -22.74 -6.95 -20.32
N ARG A 112 -22.72 -5.74 -19.77
CA ARG A 112 -23.67 -4.69 -20.10
C ARG A 112 -23.00 -3.33 -19.97
N ALA A 113 -23.13 -2.48 -20.98
CA ALA A 113 -22.77 -1.08 -20.88
C ALA A 113 -23.65 -0.40 -19.83
N THR A 114 -23.03 0.39 -18.96
CA THR A 114 -23.71 1.19 -17.94
C THR A 114 -23.08 2.56 -17.90
N GLU A 115 -23.88 3.57 -17.60
CA GLU A 115 -23.39 4.92 -17.33
C GLU A 115 -22.55 4.91 -16.05
N GLN A 116 -21.35 5.48 -16.11
CA GLN A 116 -20.38 5.51 -15.01
C GLN A 116 -19.64 6.84 -15.03
N TRP A 117 -19.11 7.25 -13.87
CA TRP A 117 -18.25 8.41 -13.72
C TRP A 117 -16.80 8.06 -13.95
N PHE A 118 -16.14 8.85 -14.79
CA PHE A 118 -14.73 8.70 -15.13
C PHE A 118 -13.95 9.98 -14.85
N ILE A 119 -12.69 9.81 -14.44
CA ILE A 119 -11.69 10.86 -14.49
C ILE A 119 -10.91 10.70 -15.78
N SER A 120 -10.82 11.76 -16.59
CA SER A 120 -10.04 11.77 -17.81
C SER A 120 -8.55 11.79 -17.47
N VAL A 121 -7.93 10.61 -17.44
CA VAL A 121 -6.50 10.45 -17.17
C VAL A 121 -5.69 10.93 -18.38
N ASP A 122 -6.23 10.74 -19.58
CA ASP A 122 -5.61 11.17 -20.83
C ASP A 122 -5.28 12.67 -20.83
N ALA A 123 -6.19 13.49 -20.30
CA ALA A 123 -6.04 14.95 -20.24
C ALA A 123 -4.82 15.45 -19.43
N PHE A 124 -4.29 14.65 -18.50
CA PHE A 124 -3.14 15.02 -17.65
C PHE A 124 -2.07 13.93 -17.59
N ARG A 125 -2.09 12.95 -18.50
CA ARG A 125 -1.15 11.82 -18.51
C ARG A 125 0.30 12.29 -18.58
N GLU A 126 0.60 13.23 -19.48
CA GLU A 126 1.95 13.77 -19.65
C GLU A 126 2.45 14.48 -18.38
N ALA A 127 1.59 15.24 -17.71
CA ALA A 127 1.94 15.86 -16.42
C ALA A 127 2.19 14.82 -15.33
N ALA A 128 1.44 13.71 -15.32
CA ALA A 128 1.67 12.63 -14.38
C ALA A 128 2.98 11.87 -14.66
N LEU A 129 3.35 11.68 -15.93
CA LEU A 129 4.63 11.10 -16.32
C LEU A 129 5.81 12.01 -15.95
N ALA A 130 5.69 13.32 -16.18
CA ALA A 130 6.69 14.29 -15.74
C ALA A 130 6.84 14.30 -14.21
N ALA A 131 5.73 14.25 -13.46
CA ALA A 131 5.78 14.15 -12.00
C ALA A 131 6.46 12.87 -11.50
N ILE A 132 6.35 11.74 -12.22
CA ILE A 132 7.07 10.50 -11.89
C ILE A 132 8.58 10.69 -12.01
N ASP A 133 9.04 11.52 -12.95
CA ASP A 133 10.46 11.80 -13.16
C ASP A 133 11.09 12.62 -12.03
N GLU A 134 10.29 13.43 -11.32
CA GLU A 134 10.73 14.25 -10.18
C GLU A 134 10.88 13.44 -8.87
N VAL A 135 10.27 12.26 -8.81
CA VAL A 135 10.23 11.42 -7.60
C VAL A 135 11.47 10.52 -7.53
N ARG A 136 12.06 10.39 -6.33
CA ARG A 136 13.11 9.40 -6.05
C ARG A 136 12.48 8.03 -5.79
N TRP A 137 12.85 7.02 -6.58
CA TRP A 137 12.31 5.65 -6.46
C TRP A 137 13.32 4.69 -5.84
N ILE A 138 12.91 3.96 -4.80
CA ILE A 138 13.75 2.97 -4.10
C ILE A 138 12.99 1.63 -4.08
N PRO A 139 13.39 0.61 -4.86
CA PRO A 139 14.44 0.62 -5.87
C PRO A 139 14.05 1.37 -7.15
N GLU A 140 15.04 1.73 -7.97
CA GLU A 140 14.84 2.51 -9.21
C GLU A 140 13.86 1.85 -10.19
N MET A 141 13.77 0.51 -10.20
CA MET A 141 12.81 -0.22 -11.04
C MET A 141 11.35 0.16 -10.77
N GLY A 142 11.03 0.71 -9.58
CA GLY A 142 9.69 1.20 -9.27
C GLY A 142 9.23 2.29 -10.23
N LYS A 143 10.16 3.15 -10.68
CA LYS A 143 9.90 4.21 -11.66
C LYS A 143 9.38 3.63 -12.98
N THR A 144 10.11 2.68 -13.55
CA THR A 144 9.72 2.03 -14.83
C THR A 144 8.36 1.34 -14.70
N ARG A 145 8.09 0.70 -13.56
CA ARG A 145 6.82 0.02 -13.29
C ARG A 145 5.65 0.99 -13.29
N ILE A 146 5.71 2.07 -12.51
CA ILE A 146 4.60 3.02 -12.43
C ILE A 146 4.45 3.86 -13.70
N ALA A 147 5.54 4.17 -14.40
CA ALA A 147 5.50 4.89 -15.68
C ALA A 147 4.77 4.06 -16.74
N SER A 148 5.14 2.78 -16.90
CA SER A 148 4.49 1.85 -17.82
C SER A 148 2.99 1.67 -17.51
N MET A 149 2.64 1.57 -16.22
CA MET A 149 1.26 1.48 -15.77
C MET A 149 0.47 2.78 -16.00
N THR A 150 1.11 3.93 -15.95
CA THR A 150 0.46 5.25 -16.15
C THR A 150 0.30 5.55 -17.64
N SER A 151 1.29 5.20 -18.47
CA SER A 151 1.27 5.46 -19.90
C SER A 151 0.19 4.67 -20.64
N SER A 152 -0.08 3.44 -20.20
CA SER A 152 -1.08 2.53 -20.79
C SER A 152 -2.48 2.67 -20.17
N ARG A 153 -2.65 3.55 -19.17
CA ARG A 153 -3.90 3.68 -18.41
C ARG A 153 -4.97 4.41 -19.22
N SER A 154 -6.14 3.78 -19.32
CA SER A 154 -7.38 4.41 -19.79
C SER A 154 -7.97 5.34 -18.72
N ASP A 155 -9.06 6.02 -19.05
CA ASP A 155 -9.78 6.83 -18.07
C ASP A 155 -10.22 6.02 -16.85
N TRP A 156 -10.14 6.66 -15.69
CA TRP A 156 -10.34 6.00 -14.41
C TRP A 156 -11.80 6.04 -14.02
N CYS A 157 -12.48 4.89 -14.12
CA CYS A 157 -13.83 4.72 -13.59
C CYS A 157 -13.84 4.82 -12.05
N ILE A 158 -14.45 5.89 -11.54
CA ILE A 158 -14.51 6.19 -10.11
C ILE A 158 -15.84 5.81 -9.46
N SER A 159 -16.92 5.61 -10.22
CA SER A 159 -18.22 5.24 -9.65
C SER A 159 -18.31 3.76 -9.30
N ARG A 160 -19.00 3.46 -8.21
CA ARG A 160 -19.30 2.12 -7.71
C ARG A 160 -20.75 2.08 -7.23
N GLN A 161 -21.49 1.05 -7.67
CA GLN A 161 -22.85 0.80 -7.19
C GLN A 161 -22.82 0.02 -5.87
N ARG A 162 -22.35 0.69 -4.81
CA ARG A 162 -22.19 0.11 -3.47
C ARG A 162 -22.86 0.99 -2.43
N SER A 163 -23.38 0.36 -1.37
CA SER A 163 -23.99 1.07 -0.23
C SER A 163 -22.98 1.66 0.75
N TRP A 164 -21.69 1.28 0.65
CA TRP A 164 -20.63 1.75 1.53
C TRP A 164 -19.54 2.44 0.71
N GLY A 165 -19.23 3.68 1.08
CA GLY A 165 -18.24 4.54 0.41
C GLY A 165 -18.67 6.01 0.45
N VAL A 166 -17.76 6.90 0.08
CA VAL A 166 -18.08 8.33 -0.07
C VAL A 166 -19.01 8.48 -1.29
N PRO A 167 -20.17 9.12 -1.16
CA PRO A 167 -21.07 9.33 -2.30
C PRO A 167 -20.45 10.27 -3.33
N ILE A 168 -20.72 10.05 -4.61
CA ILE A 168 -20.39 11.01 -5.67
C ILE A 168 -21.47 12.11 -5.62
N PRO A 169 -21.13 13.37 -5.27
CA PRO A 169 -22.10 14.40 -4.92
C PRO A 169 -22.72 15.06 -6.16
N VAL A 170 -23.48 14.28 -6.92
CA VAL A 170 -24.14 14.71 -8.17
C VAL A 170 -25.65 14.55 -8.04
N PHE A 171 -26.38 15.54 -8.55
CA PHE A 171 -27.83 15.46 -8.72
C PHE A 171 -28.14 15.24 -10.21
N TYR A 172 -29.31 14.68 -10.50
CA TYR A 172 -29.79 14.42 -11.85
C TYR A 172 -31.16 15.06 -12.01
N GLN A 173 -31.43 15.65 -13.16
CA GLN A 173 -32.77 16.13 -13.46
C GLN A 173 -33.72 14.94 -13.65
N ALA A 174 -34.87 14.96 -12.96
CA ALA A 174 -35.77 13.81 -12.87
C ALA A 174 -36.32 13.28 -14.21
N HIS A 175 -36.41 14.13 -15.23
CA HIS A 175 -37.01 13.79 -16.53
C HIS A 175 -35.99 13.49 -17.64
N THR A 176 -34.83 14.13 -17.61
CA THR A 176 -33.82 14.05 -18.68
C THR A 176 -32.60 13.23 -18.26
N ASN A 177 -32.43 12.97 -16.97
CA ASN A 177 -31.24 12.36 -16.38
C ASN A 177 -29.94 13.19 -16.62
N GLU A 178 -30.07 14.48 -16.93
CA GLU A 178 -28.90 15.36 -17.07
C GLU A 178 -28.26 15.64 -15.70
N PRO A 179 -26.91 15.55 -15.57
CA PRO A 179 -26.22 15.75 -14.30
C PRO A 179 -26.07 17.23 -13.94
N LEU A 180 -26.39 17.56 -12.70
CA LEU A 180 -26.10 18.83 -12.05
C LEU A 180 -24.87 18.69 -11.14
N ILE A 181 -23.73 19.13 -11.66
CA ILE A 181 -22.45 19.21 -10.95
C ILE A 181 -21.76 20.53 -11.29
N ASN A 182 -21.52 21.37 -10.29
CA ASN A 182 -20.80 22.63 -10.45
C ASN A 182 -20.19 23.10 -9.12
N ASN A 183 -19.44 24.20 -9.16
CA ASN A 183 -18.76 24.73 -7.97
C ASN A 183 -19.72 25.05 -6.82
N SER A 184 -20.94 25.50 -7.09
CA SER A 184 -21.93 25.82 -6.05
C SER A 184 -22.43 24.55 -5.36
N THR A 185 -22.79 23.52 -6.12
CA THR A 185 -23.25 22.24 -5.54
C THR A 185 -22.13 21.54 -4.77
N ILE A 186 -20.93 21.46 -5.33
CA ILE A 186 -19.78 20.82 -4.68
C ILE A 186 -19.37 21.56 -3.39
N THR A 187 -19.31 22.89 -3.41
CA THR A 187 -18.94 23.68 -2.22
C THR A 187 -19.94 23.51 -1.08
N HIS A 188 -21.24 23.53 -1.40
CA HIS A 188 -22.30 23.32 -0.42
C HIS A 188 -22.26 21.91 0.17
N ILE A 189 -22.14 20.88 -0.66
CA ILE A 189 -22.07 19.49 -0.17
C ILE A 189 -20.80 19.23 0.66
N LYS A 190 -19.67 19.82 0.26
CA LYS A 190 -18.44 19.78 1.08
C LYS A 190 -18.68 20.30 2.48
N GLU A 191 -19.44 21.39 2.62
CA GLU A 191 -19.78 21.96 3.92
C GLU A 191 -20.74 21.06 4.70
N VAL A 192 -21.76 20.51 4.05
CA VAL A 192 -22.67 19.52 4.65
C VAL A 192 -21.89 18.32 5.19
N PHE A 193 -20.96 17.76 4.41
CA PHE A 193 -20.14 16.62 4.84
C PHE A 193 -19.19 16.98 5.97
N ARG A 194 -18.69 18.22 6.01
CA ARG A 194 -17.85 18.70 7.11
C ARG A 194 -18.61 18.78 8.44
N GLN A 195 -19.90 19.14 8.40
CA GLN A 195 -20.74 19.28 9.59
C GLN A 195 -21.40 17.97 10.04
N HIS A 196 -21.84 17.15 9.09
CA HIS A 196 -22.73 16.01 9.35
C HIS A 196 -22.14 14.66 8.91
N GLY A 197 -20.95 14.64 8.31
CA GLY A 197 -20.37 13.45 7.70
C GLY A 197 -21.02 13.09 6.35
N THR A 198 -20.50 12.05 5.71
CA THR A 198 -20.98 11.59 4.38
C THR A 198 -22.35 10.94 4.44
N ASP A 199 -22.76 10.43 5.60
CA ASP A 199 -24.08 9.81 5.81
C ASP A 199 -25.24 10.80 5.60
N ALA A 200 -24.95 12.10 5.72
CA ALA A 200 -25.86 13.18 5.39
C ALA A 200 -26.44 13.05 3.98
N TRP A 201 -25.67 12.55 3.01
CA TRP A 201 -26.13 12.35 1.63
C TRP A 201 -27.33 11.41 1.53
N TRP A 202 -27.37 10.39 2.39
CA TRP A 202 -28.41 9.35 2.39
C TRP A 202 -29.58 9.69 3.29
N THR A 203 -29.31 10.42 4.37
CA THR A 203 -30.27 10.65 5.47
C THR A 203 -31.00 11.99 5.37
N MET A 204 -30.39 13.02 4.77
CA MET A 204 -31.02 14.33 4.61
C MET A 204 -31.92 14.39 3.38
N ASP A 205 -32.86 15.33 3.39
CA ASP A 205 -33.75 15.59 2.27
C ASP A 205 -32.98 16.28 1.13
N THR A 206 -33.35 15.98 -0.12
CA THR A 206 -32.75 16.58 -1.33
C THR A 206 -32.75 18.12 -1.26
N GLN A 207 -33.81 18.72 -0.71
CA GLN A 207 -33.91 20.17 -0.54
C GLN A 207 -32.78 20.75 0.34
N GLN A 208 -32.35 20.02 1.37
CA GLN A 208 -31.27 20.46 2.27
C GLN A 208 -29.89 20.25 1.65
N LEU A 209 -29.76 19.23 0.80
CA LEU A 209 -28.54 18.91 0.07
C LEU A 209 -28.29 19.86 -1.11
N LEU A 210 -29.31 20.55 -1.61
CA LEU A 210 -29.15 21.54 -2.68
C LEU A 210 -28.73 22.92 -2.13
N PRO A 211 -27.79 23.61 -2.80
CA PRO A 211 -27.47 25.00 -2.47
C PRO A 211 -28.65 25.93 -2.83
N GLU A 212 -28.60 27.16 -2.33
CA GLU A 212 -29.68 28.14 -2.45
C GLU A 212 -30.29 28.27 -3.86
N PRO A 213 -29.53 28.36 -4.97
CA PRO A 213 -30.11 28.54 -6.31
C PRO A 213 -31.02 27.40 -6.78
N TYR A 214 -30.80 26.18 -6.28
CA TYR A 214 -31.56 24.99 -6.70
C TYR A 214 -32.56 24.51 -5.65
N ARG A 215 -32.55 25.12 -4.45
CA ARG A 215 -33.35 24.68 -3.31
C ARG A 215 -34.85 24.81 -3.53
N SER A 216 -35.31 25.84 -4.25
CA SER A 216 -36.72 26.02 -4.61
C SER A 216 -37.21 25.00 -5.64
N GLU A 217 -36.30 24.47 -6.44
CA GLU A 217 -36.55 23.52 -7.52
C GLU A 217 -36.23 22.07 -7.12
N TRP A 218 -36.10 21.79 -5.83
CA TRP A 218 -35.62 20.50 -5.32
C TRP A 218 -36.37 19.29 -5.88
N SER A 219 -37.66 19.44 -6.20
CA SER A 219 -38.51 18.37 -6.76
C SER A 219 -38.13 17.98 -8.19
N LEU A 220 -37.37 18.83 -8.89
CA LEU A 220 -36.84 18.53 -10.23
C LEU A 220 -35.57 17.68 -10.18
N TRP A 221 -34.96 17.50 -9.00
CA TRP A 221 -33.65 16.91 -8.83
C TRP A 221 -33.71 15.61 -8.03
N VAL A 222 -32.95 14.62 -8.49
CA VAL A 222 -32.77 13.32 -7.85
C VAL A 222 -31.30 13.17 -7.50
N ARG A 223 -30.99 12.81 -6.26
CA ARG A 223 -29.59 12.55 -5.85
C ARG A 223 -29.05 11.29 -6.51
N GLY A 224 -27.77 11.31 -6.88
CA GLY A 224 -27.04 10.12 -7.32
C GLY A 224 -26.90 9.06 -6.22
N ASN A 225 -26.84 7.79 -6.64
CA ASN A 225 -26.69 6.64 -5.75
C ASN A 225 -25.31 5.98 -5.81
N ASP A 226 -24.40 6.50 -6.63
CA ASP A 226 -23.06 5.96 -6.77
C ASP A 226 -22.15 6.43 -5.62
N THR A 227 -21.27 5.53 -5.18
CA THR A 227 -20.14 5.86 -4.32
C THR A 227 -18.84 5.89 -5.12
N ILE A 228 -17.83 6.53 -4.55
CA ILE A 228 -16.52 6.66 -5.16
C ILE A 228 -15.67 5.40 -4.92
N ASP A 229 -14.75 5.14 -5.83
CA ASP A 229 -13.76 4.08 -5.74
C ASP A 229 -12.87 4.27 -4.52
N VAL A 230 -12.60 3.20 -3.78
CA VAL A 230 -11.75 3.24 -2.56
C VAL A 230 -10.31 3.67 -2.86
N TRP A 231 -9.86 3.51 -4.11
CA TRP A 231 -8.58 4.06 -4.55
C TRP A 231 -8.59 5.58 -4.67
N PHE A 232 -9.74 6.20 -4.92
CA PHE A 232 -9.88 7.65 -4.88
C PHE A 232 -9.83 8.14 -3.43
N ASP A 233 -10.54 7.47 -2.51
CA ASP A 233 -10.51 7.80 -1.09
C ASP A 233 -9.07 7.80 -0.56
N SER A 234 -8.37 6.66 -0.71
CA SER A 234 -6.98 6.53 -0.29
C SER A 234 -6.04 7.46 -1.07
N GLY A 235 -6.26 7.60 -2.39
CA GLY A 235 -5.49 8.49 -3.26
C GLY A 235 -5.59 9.96 -2.82
N SER A 236 -6.72 10.37 -2.25
CA SER A 236 -6.92 11.73 -1.74
C SER A 236 -6.33 11.98 -0.35
N SER A 237 -5.64 11.00 0.26
CA SER A 237 -5.08 11.13 1.62
C SER A 237 -4.07 12.27 1.78
N TRP A 238 -3.31 12.62 0.72
CA TRP A 238 -2.43 13.80 0.73
C TRP A 238 -3.24 15.10 0.94
N ALA A 239 -4.48 15.17 0.44
CA ALA A 239 -5.35 16.31 0.64
C ALA A 239 -6.11 16.20 1.97
N GLY A 240 -6.70 15.04 2.24
CA GLY A 240 -7.57 14.81 3.40
C GLY A 240 -6.85 14.70 4.74
N VAL A 241 -5.56 14.36 4.74
CA VAL A 241 -4.74 14.19 5.96
C VAL A 241 -3.59 15.19 6.02
N VAL A 242 -2.73 15.25 5.00
CA VAL A 242 -1.51 16.08 5.06
C VAL A 242 -1.90 17.56 5.04
N ASN A 243 -2.75 17.99 4.11
CA ASN A 243 -3.12 19.42 3.98
C ASN A 243 -4.08 19.92 5.08
N THR A 244 -4.78 19.02 5.77
CA THR A 244 -5.79 19.41 6.78
C THR A 244 -5.22 19.46 8.20
N ARG A 245 -4.16 18.69 8.49
CA ARG A 245 -3.58 18.64 9.84
C ARG A 245 -2.50 19.71 9.98
N ASP A 246 -2.65 20.58 10.97
CA ASP A 246 -1.76 21.74 11.17
C ASP A 246 -0.28 21.39 11.28
N ASN A 247 0.03 20.21 11.85
CA ASN A 247 1.39 19.73 12.03
C ASN A 247 1.99 19.06 10.78
N LEU A 248 1.25 18.92 9.68
CA LEU A 248 1.68 18.24 8.44
C LEU A 248 1.45 19.09 7.18
N ARG A 249 0.63 20.15 7.24
CA ARG A 249 0.23 20.95 6.05
C ARG A 249 1.39 21.59 5.28
N HIS A 250 2.55 21.71 5.91
CA HIS A 250 3.77 22.25 5.30
C HIS A 250 4.65 21.18 4.64
N ASP A 251 4.36 19.91 4.88
CA ASP A 251 5.12 18.75 4.41
C ASP A 251 4.56 18.23 3.08
N ASN A 252 4.13 19.11 2.17
CA ASN A 252 3.58 18.70 0.88
C ASN A 252 4.42 19.23 -0.29
N PRO A 253 5.13 18.36 -1.06
CA PRO A 253 5.11 16.89 -1.01
C PRO A 253 5.76 16.31 0.24
N VAL A 254 5.23 15.18 0.74
CA VAL A 254 5.80 14.49 1.91
C VAL A 254 7.13 13.85 1.54
N GLU A 255 8.00 13.66 2.51
CA GLU A 255 9.34 13.09 2.26
C GLU A 255 9.28 11.67 1.67
N LEU A 256 8.40 10.82 2.22
CA LEU A 256 8.40 9.39 1.91
C LEU A 256 7.00 8.79 1.87
N TYR A 257 6.69 8.07 0.79
CA TYR A 257 5.67 7.01 0.77
C TYR A 257 6.35 5.64 0.82
N LEU A 258 5.85 4.73 1.65
CA LEU A 258 6.44 3.42 1.91
C LEU A 258 5.35 2.35 1.91
N GLU A 259 5.31 1.47 0.90
CA GLU A 259 4.34 0.37 0.82
C GLU A 259 4.84 -0.80 -0.05
N GLY A 260 4.03 -1.85 -0.11
CA GLY A 260 4.26 -3.03 -0.92
C GLY A 260 4.23 -2.77 -2.43
N SER A 261 4.87 -3.68 -3.18
CA SER A 261 5.02 -3.57 -4.63
C SER A 261 3.72 -3.54 -5.45
N ASP A 262 2.60 -4.00 -4.87
CA ASP A 262 1.25 -3.91 -5.43
C ASP A 262 0.71 -2.47 -5.48
N GLN A 263 1.23 -1.56 -4.65
CA GLN A 263 0.73 -0.19 -4.58
C GLN A 263 1.13 0.67 -5.78
N HIS A 264 2.01 0.19 -6.67
CA HIS A 264 2.27 0.84 -7.97
C HIS A 264 1.03 0.91 -8.87
N ARG A 265 0.07 -0.02 -8.69
CA ARG A 265 -1.23 0.00 -9.36
C ARG A 265 -2.36 0.47 -8.43
N GLY A 266 -2.09 0.53 -7.14
CA GLY A 266 -2.99 0.98 -6.09
C GLY A 266 -2.67 2.39 -5.64
N TRP A 267 -2.31 2.52 -4.37
CA TRP A 267 -2.24 3.79 -3.66
C TRP A 267 -1.20 4.78 -4.19
N PHE A 268 -0.03 4.32 -4.64
CA PHE A 268 0.99 5.22 -5.20
C PHE A 268 0.47 5.93 -6.45
N GLN A 269 -0.18 5.18 -7.34
CA GLN A 269 -0.72 5.72 -8.58
C GLN A 269 -1.96 6.58 -8.33
N SER A 270 -2.90 6.14 -7.50
CA SER A 270 -4.09 6.95 -7.22
C SER A 270 -3.74 8.27 -6.50
N SER A 271 -2.76 8.25 -5.60
CA SER A 271 -2.26 9.46 -4.94
C SER A 271 -1.56 10.39 -5.92
N LEU A 272 -0.72 9.85 -6.80
CA LEU A 272 -0.07 10.62 -7.87
C LEU A 272 -1.10 11.29 -8.79
N LEU A 273 -2.04 10.50 -9.33
CA LEU A 273 -3.03 11.00 -10.29
C LEU A 273 -3.91 12.08 -9.68
N THR A 274 -4.41 11.88 -8.45
CA THR A 274 -5.24 12.89 -7.78
C THR A 274 -4.44 14.15 -7.43
N SER A 275 -3.18 14.02 -6.99
CA SER A 275 -2.33 15.20 -6.68
C SER A 275 -1.97 15.98 -7.93
N VAL A 276 -1.57 15.31 -9.01
CA VAL A 276 -1.24 15.95 -10.28
C VAL A 276 -2.47 16.63 -10.89
N ALA A 277 -3.63 15.98 -10.86
CA ALA A 277 -4.87 16.57 -11.38
C ALA A 277 -5.26 17.87 -10.63
N VAL A 278 -5.01 17.95 -9.32
CA VAL A 278 -5.41 19.11 -8.50
C VAL A 278 -4.31 20.17 -8.37
N ARG A 279 -3.04 19.77 -8.35
CA ARG A 279 -1.89 20.63 -8.01
C ARG A 279 -0.79 20.68 -9.06
N GLY A 280 -0.80 19.77 -10.03
CA GLY A 280 0.27 19.64 -11.02
C GLY A 280 1.60 19.13 -10.45
N ALA A 281 1.60 18.52 -9.27
CA ALA A 281 2.81 18.05 -8.58
C ALA A 281 2.56 16.70 -7.87
N PRO A 282 3.61 15.85 -7.70
CA PRO A 282 3.47 14.60 -6.95
C PRO A 282 3.20 14.87 -5.46
N PRO A 283 2.55 13.94 -4.73
CA PRO A 283 2.28 14.12 -3.30
C PRO A 283 3.45 13.66 -2.41
N TYR A 284 4.51 13.09 -3.00
CA TYR A 284 5.67 12.52 -2.31
C TYR A 284 6.97 12.87 -3.03
N GLN A 285 8.07 13.02 -2.28
CA GLN A 285 9.42 13.24 -2.82
C GLN A 285 10.14 11.92 -3.09
N THR A 286 9.99 10.94 -2.19
CA THR A 286 10.55 9.60 -2.32
C THR A 286 9.48 8.53 -2.20
N VAL A 287 9.59 7.48 -3.01
CA VAL A 287 8.81 6.24 -2.85
C VAL A 287 9.75 5.09 -2.56
N LEU A 288 9.56 4.43 -1.41
CA LEU A 288 10.23 3.20 -1.05
C LEU A 288 9.25 2.03 -1.19
N THR A 289 9.64 1.04 -1.97
CA THR A 289 8.85 -0.17 -2.20
C THR A 289 9.49 -1.37 -1.54
N HIS A 290 8.70 -2.15 -0.82
CA HIS A 290 9.10 -3.47 -0.34
C HIS A 290 8.36 -4.61 -1.06
N GLY A 291 8.97 -5.80 -1.05
CA GLY A 291 8.35 -7.04 -1.51
C GLY A 291 7.30 -7.59 -0.54
N PHE A 292 6.71 -8.71 -0.92
CA PHE A 292 5.77 -9.45 -0.09
C PHE A 292 6.48 -10.35 0.92
N VAL A 293 5.81 -10.61 2.04
CA VAL A 293 6.25 -11.64 2.99
C VAL A 293 5.68 -12.99 2.55
N LEU A 294 6.56 -13.97 2.39
CA LEU A 294 6.27 -15.36 2.04
C LEU A 294 6.62 -16.30 3.19
N ASP A 295 6.10 -17.52 3.17
CA ASP A 295 6.51 -18.55 4.14
C ASP A 295 7.97 -19.01 3.92
N GLU A 296 8.50 -19.86 4.81
CA GLU A 296 9.90 -20.36 4.70
C GLU A 296 10.20 -21.10 3.40
N LYS A 297 9.17 -21.57 2.68
CA LYS A 297 9.30 -22.30 1.42
C LYS A 297 9.10 -21.38 0.20
N GLY A 298 8.82 -20.09 0.41
CA GLY A 298 8.57 -19.12 -0.66
C GLY A 298 7.14 -19.14 -1.20
N TYR A 299 6.18 -19.76 -0.49
CA TYR A 299 4.77 -19.70 -0.90
C TYR A 299 4.06 -18.50 -0.28
N LYS A 300 3.11 -17.95 -1.03
CA LYS A 300 2.20 -16.93 -0.52
C LYS A 300 1.44 -17.49 0.69
N MET A 301 1.45 -16.74 1.78
CA MET A 301 0.74 -17.13 2.99
C MET A 301 -0.77 -17.11 2.78
N SER A 302 -1.46 -18.19 3.16
CA SER A 302 -2.92 -18.26 3.12
C SER A 302 -3.46 -19.16 4.24
N LYS A 303 -4.63 -18.81 4.76
CA LYS A 303 -5.28 -19.57 5.85
C LYS A 303 -5.55 -21.02 5.45
N SER A 304 -5.89 -21.29 4.19
CA SER A 304 -6.15 -22.64 3.68
C SER A 304 -4.91 -23.53 3.61
N LEU A 305 -3.74 -22.95 3.33
CA LEU A 305 -2.46 -23.67 3.36
C LEU A 305 -1.90 -23.85 4.78
N GLY A 306 -2.47 -23.16 5.78
CA GLY A 306 -2.03 -23.23 7.17
C GLY A 306 -0.62 -22.68 7.42
N ASN A 307 -0.05 -21.97 6.44
CA ASN A 307 1.31 -21.42 6.48
C ASN A 307 1.37 -19.96 6.95
N VAL A 308 0.27 -19.44 7.51
CA VAL A 308 0.21 -18.05 8.02
C VAL A 308 0.94 -17.97 9.35
N LEU A 309 1.93 -17.08 9.43
CA LEU A 309 2.55 -16.68 10.68
C LEU A 309 2.05 -15.29 11.08
N SER A 310 1.29 -15.21 12.17
CA SER A 310 0.81 -13.93 12.69
C SER A 310 1.95 -13.18 13.40
N PRO A 311 2.11 -11.85 13.19
CA PRO A 311 3.04 -11.04 13.96
C PRO A 311 2.85 -11.17 15.48
N LEU A 312 1.59 -11.23 15.94
CA LEU A 312 1.28 -11.40 17.36
C LEU A 312 1.79 -12.73 17.91
N THR A 313 1.76 -13.80 17.11
CA THR A 313 2.31 -15.10 17.52
C THR A 313 3.82 -15.04 17.74
N ILE A 314 4.56 -14.21 16.99
CA ILE A 314 6.00 -14.00 17.22
C ILE A 314 6.21 -13.17 18.51
N ILE A 315 5.41 -12.13 18.70
CA ILE A 315 5.55 -11.19 19.82
C ILE A 315 5.17 -11.85 21.15
N GLU A 316 3.95 -12.41 21.23
CA GLU A 316 3.31 -12.90 22.46
C GLU A 316 3.47 -14.42 22.64
N GLY A 317 3.92 -15.12 21.60
CA GLY A 317 3.96 -16.57 21.53
C GLY A 317 2.64 -17.16 21.01
N GLY A 318 2.68 -18.44 20.66
CA GLY A 318 1.51 -19.20 20.22
C GLY A 318 0.87 -20.01 21.34
N SER A 319 -0.17 -20.78 20.98
CA SER A 319 -0.86 -21.68 21.90
C SER A 319 0.07 -22.74 22.51
N ASP A 320 1.08 -23.20 21.75
CA ASP A 320 2.16 -24.04 22.24
C ASP A 320 3.44 -23.22 22.41
N LYS A 321 3.64 -22.64 23.59
CA LYS A 321 4.80 -21.79 23.93
C LYS A 321 6.14 -22.51 23.84
N LYS A 322 6.18 -23.85 23.83
CA LYS A 322 7.44 -24.59 23.62
C LYS A 322 7.87 -24.57 22.16
N LYS A 323 6.91 -24.60 21.24
CA LYS A 323 7.16 -24.54 19.78
C LYS A 323 7.19 -23.11 19.25
N GLN A 324 6.38 -22.23 19.83
CA GLN A 324 6.20 -20.83 19.44
C GLN A 324 6.36 -19.95 20.68
N PRO A 325 7.59 -19.77 21.19
CA PRO A 325 7.82 -18.93 22.34
C PRO A 325 7.54 -17.46 22.01
N ALA A 326 7.29 -16.67 23.05
CA ALA A 326 7.19 -15.21 22.93
C ALA A 326 8.60 -14.64 22.68
N TYR A 327 8.88 -14.28 21.44
CA TYR A 327 10.16 -13.68 21.06
C TYR A 327 10.20 -12.18 21.35
N GLY A 328 9.04 -11.52 21.37
CA GLY A 328 8.93 -10.08 21.61
C GLY A 328 9.05 -9.23 20.36
N ALA A 329 8.64 -7.96 20.47
CA ALA A 329 8.56 -7.02 19.34
C ALA A 329 9.92 -6.74 18.69
N ASP A 330 10.98 -6.59 19.50
CA ASP A 330 12.32 -6.30 18.97
C ASP A 330 12.88 -7.44 18.12
N VAL A 331 12.51 -8.70 18.39
CA VAL A 331 12.95 -9.82 17.55
C VAL A 331 12.27 -9.77 16.18
N LEU A 332 10.98 -9.45 16.14
CA LEU A 332 10.27 -9.25 14.87
C LEU A 332 10.87 -8.06 14.10
N ARG A 333 11.14 -6.94 14.78
CA ARG A 333 11.77 -5.76 14.16
C ARG A 333 13.18 -6.06 13.67
N LEU A 334 13.96 -6.84 14.43
CA LEU A 334 15.28 -7.29 14.00
C LEU A 334 15.18 -8.16 12.73
N TRP A 335 14.19 -9.05 12.63
CA TRP A 335 13.96 -9.83 11.42
C TRP A 335 13.69 -8.91 10.21
N VAL A 336 12.78 -7.95 10.35
CA VAL A 336 12.51 -6.93 9.30
C VAL A 336 13.80 -6.19 8.91
N ALA A 337 14.62 -5.83 9.90
CA ALA A 337 15.87 -5.12 9.66
C ALA A 337 16.96 -6.00 9.03
N THR A 338 16.89 -7.33 9.11
CA THR A 338 17.90 -8.24 8.55
C THR A 338 17.67 -8.61 7.09
N VAL A 339 16.45 -8.43 6.58
CA VAL A 339 16.09 -8.83 5.22
C VAL A 339 16.35 -7.72 4.21
N ASP A 340 16.70 -8.09 2.99
CA ASP A 340 16.64 -7.18 1.85
C ASP A 340 15.18 -7.05 1.41
N TYR A 341 14.53 -5.97 1.82
CA TYR A 341 13.11 -5.73 1.55
C TYR A 341 12.82 -5.45 0.08
N SER A 342 13.82 -5.19 -0.77
CA SER A 342 13.60 -4.81 -2.18
C SER A 342 13.02 -5.96 -3.02
N SER A 343 13.11 -7.18 -2.51
CA SER A 343 12.47 -8.39 -3.04
C SER A 343 11.49 -8.99 -2.03
N ASP A 344 10.77 -10.03 -2.45
CA ASP A 344 9.98 -10.83 -1.51
C ASP A 344 10.88 -11.45 -0.43
N VAL A 345 10.38 -11.50 0.80
CA VAL A 345 11.14 -11.91 1.99
C VAL A 345 10.49 -13.10 2.67
N LEU A 346 11.32 -13.99 3.22
CA LEU A 346 10.85 -15.23 3.84
C LEU A 346 10.69 -15.05 5.36
N VAL A 347 9.64 -15.66 5.91
CA VAL A 347 9.42 -15.73 7.35
C VAL A 347 9.01 -17.14 7.80
N GLY A 348 9.50 -17.53 8.98
CA GLY A 348 9.00 -18.68 9.71
C GLY A 348 9.78 -19.00 10.98
N GLY A 349 9.40 -20.10 11.64
CA GLY A 349 9.91 -20.44 12.97
C GLY A 349 11.43 -20.65 13.02
N THR A 350 12.02 -21.22 11.98
CA THR A 350 13.47 -21.44 11.91
C THR A 350 14.20 -20.11 11.77
N ILE A 351 13.71 -19.25 10.86
CA ILE A 351 14.28 -17.92 10.61
C ILE A 351 14.18 -17.05 11.87
N ILE A 352 13.00 -16.98 12.48
CA ILE A 352 12.78 -16.19 13.70
C ILE A 352 13.64 -16.69 14.86
N LYS A 353 13.83 -18.01 15.00
CA LYS A 353 14.74 -18.56 16.00
C LYS A 353 16.19 -18.10 15.79
N GLN A 354 16.69 -18.09 14.54
CA GLN A 354 18.03 -17.59 14.23
C GLN A 354 18.18 -16.09 14.55
N VAL A 355 17.15 -15.30 14.22
CA VAL A 355 17.11 -13.87 14.56
C VAL A 355 17.10 -13.67 16.08
N PHE A 356 16.37 -14.51 16.82
CA PHE A 356 16.38 -14.48 18.28
C PHE A 356 17.77 -14.78 18.86
N ASP A 357 18.50 -15.73 18.30
CA ASP A 357 19.87 -16.03 18.73
C ASP A 357 20.81 -14.83 18.46
N ALA A 358 20.64 -14.12 17.34
CA ALA A 358 21.36 -12.88 17.05
C ALA A 358 20.99 -11.75 18.04
N TYR A 359 19.70 -11.58 18.34
CA TYR A 359 19.20 -10.65 19.35
C TYR A 359 19.82 -10.92 20.72
N ARG A 360 19.89 -12.20 21.15
CA ARG A 360 20.51 -12.59 22.42
C ARG A 360 21.99 -12.25 22.49
N LYS A 361 22.72 -12.34 21.37
CA LYS A 361 24.14 -11.94 21.31
C LYS A 361 24.29 -10.45 21.56
N LEU A 362 23.52 -9.61 20.87
CA LEU A 362 23.51 -8.15 21.09
C LEU A 362 23.19 -7.82 22.55
N ARG A 363 22.13 -8.45 23.10
CA ARG A 363 21.71 -8.24 24.49
C ARG A 363 22.78 -8.67 25.50
N ASN A 364 23.45 -9.80 25.27
CA ASN A 364 24.50 -10.28 26.17
C ASN A 364 25.74 -9.37 26.15
N THR A 365 26.12 -8.85 24.99
CA THR A 365 27.18 -7.85 24.87
C THR A 365 26.81 -6.58 25.63
N ALA A 366 25.59 -6.06 25.43
CA ALA A 366 25.11 -4.89 26.15
C ALA A 366 25.09 -5.11 27.68
N ARG A 367 24.61 -6.27 28.14
CA ARG A 367 24.63 -6.65 29.57
C ARG A 367 26.04 -6.63 30.15
N PHE A 368 27.03 -7.14 29.40
CA PHE A 368 28.42 -7.11 29.85
C PHE A 368 28.94 -5.67 29.93
N LEU A 369 28.67 -4.86 28.91
CA LEU A 369 29.10 -3.45 28.90
C LEU A 369 28.56 -2.70 30.13
N ILE A 370 27.24 -2.76 30.35
CA ILE A 370 26.55 -2.11 31.49
C ILE A 370 27.09 -2.62 32.83
N GLY A 371 27.19 -3.94 33.00
CA GLY A 371 27.63 -4.54 34.26
C GLY A 371 29.06 -4.12 34.68
N ASN A 372 29.91 -3.76 33.72
CA ASN A 372 31.28 -3.34 33.99
C ASN A 372 31.45 -1.84 34.23
N ILE A 373 30.37 -1.05 34.14
CA ILE A 373 30.39 0.40 34.44
C ILE A 373 29.48 0.76 35.62
N HIS A 374 28.90 -0.20 36.34
CA HIS A 374 27.94 0.05 37.43
C HIS A 374 28.45 0.97 38.55
N ASP A 375 29.76 1.06 38.75
CA ASP A 375 30.45 1.88 39.78
C ASP A 375 31.29 3.02 39.16
N PHE A 376 31.00 3.38 37.91
CA PHE A 376 31.70 4.43 37.17
C PHE A 376 30.85 5.71 37.13
N ASP A 377 31.40 6.80 37.67
CA ASP A 377 30.88 8.15 37.53
C ASP A 377 31.67 8.87 36.43
N LYS A 378 31.00 9.35 35.37
CA LYS A 378 31.69 9.90 34.20
C LYS A 378 32.48 11.16 34.53
N GLU A 379 31.95 11.99 35.41
CA GLU A 379 32.53 13.28 35.78
C GLU A 379 33.71 13.11 36.75
N GLN A 380 33.64 12.12 37.65
CA GLN A 380 34.67 11.88 38.66
C GLN A 380 35.75 10.89 38.21
N ASP A 381 35.36 9.82 37.52
CA ASP A 381 36.25 8.72 37.16
C ASP A 381 36.73 8.78 35.70
N GLY A 382 36.20 9.71 34.89
CA GLY A 382 36.52 9.86 33.48
C GLY A 382 38.01 10.07 33.22
N VAL A 383 38.56 9.30 32.28
CA VAL A 383 39.95 9.46 31.81
C VAL A 383 39.95 10.17 30.46
N ALA A 384 40.71 11.26 30.36
CA ALA A 384 40.86 12.04 29.14
C ALA A 384 41.46 11.21 27.99
N TYR A 385 41.11 11.56 26.74
CA TYR A 385 41.47 10.77 25.57
C TYR A 385 42.99 10.60 25.41
N GLU A 386 43.75 11.68 25.61
CA GLU A 386 45.21 11.72 25.55
C GLU A 386 45.87 10.70 26.49
N ASP A 387 45.24 10.47 27.64
CA ASP A 387 45.70 9.62 28.73
C ASP A 387 45.25 8.16 28.60
N LEU A 388 44.43 7.83 27.58
CA LEU A 388 44.00 6.46 27.34
C LEU A 388 45.14 5.61 26.75
N PRO A 389 45.22 4.32 27.10
CA PRO A 389 46.03 3.35 26.38
C PRO A 389 45.72 3.31 24.88
N GLU A 390 46.71 2.97 24.05
CA GLU A 390 46.54 2.93 22.59
C GLU A 390 45.45 1.95 22.13
N VAL A 391 45.28 0.82 22.82
CA VAL A 391 44.18 -0.13 22.54
C VAL A 391 42.80 0.49 22.77
N ASP A 392 42.67 1.34 23.79
CA ASP A 392 41.44 2.02 24.17
C ASP A 392 41.11 3.13 23.16
N LYS A 393 42.12 3.92 22.76
CA LYS A 393 42.01 4.90 21.67
C LYS A 393 41.61 4.24 20.35
N TRP A 394 42.18 3.08 20.04
CA TRP A 394 41.85 2.31 18.84
C TRP A 394 40.39 1.83 18.85
N VAL A 395 39.88 1.35 19.98
CA VAL A 395 38.46 0.97 20.10
C VAL A 395 37.54 2.17 19.90
N LEU A 396 37.86 3.33 20.48
CA LEU A 396 37.09 4.56 20.22
C LEU A 396 37.08 4.94 18.72
N GLY A 397 38.22 4.81 18.03
CA GLY A 397 38.30 5.02 16.58
C GLY A 397 37.46 4.02 15.77
N LYS A 398 37.38 2.76 16.22
CA LYS A 398 36.49 1.75 15.61
C LYS A 398 35.02 2.05 15.87
N THR A 399 34.66 2.53 17.06
CA THR A 399 33.30 3.00 17.40
C THR A 399 32.88 4.17 16.52
N ALA A 400 33.73 5.19 16.37
CA ALA A 400 33.46 6.32 15.48
C ALA A 400 33.27 5.88 14.01
N SER A 401 34.03 4.88 13.57
CA SER A 401 33.89 4.31 12.24
C SER A 401 32.60 3.49 12.07
N LEU A 402 32.17 2.77 13.10
CA LEU A 402 30.87 2.09 13.12
C LEU A 402 29.72 3.10 12.99
N ILE A 403 29.74 4.17 13.78
CA ILE A 403 28.70 5.23 13.77
C ILE A 403 28.53 5.78 12.35
N ARG A 404 29.63 6.09 11.65
CA ARG A 404 29.57 6.56 10.25
C ARG A 404 28.91 5.55 9.31
N ARG A 405 29.35 4.30 9.32
CA ARG A 405 28.80 3.25 8.43
C ARG A 405 27.33 2.95 8.71
N VAL A 406 26.93 2.94 9.97
CA VAL A 406 25.54 2.72 10.36
C VAL A 406 24.66 3.90 9.95
N ARG A 407 25.14 5.15 10.14
CA ARG A 407 24.43 6.35 9.68
C ARG A 407 24.21 6.33 8.17
N GLU A 408 25.25 6.05 7.40
CA GLU A 408 25.16 5.91 5.94
C GLU A 408 24.13 4.84 5.54
N ALA A 409 24.09 3.72 6.25
CA ALA A 409 23.13 2.64 5.99
C ALA A 409 21.68 3.03 6.34
N TYR A 410 21.45 3.86 7.38
CA TYR A 410 20.12 4.41 7.64
C TYR A 410 19.70 5.43 6.57
N GLU A 411 20.60 6.34 6.18
CA GLU A 411 20.35 7.36 5.15
C GLU A 411 20.08 6.75 3.77
N SER A 412 20.62 5.55 3.50
CA SER A 412 20.35 4.78 2.27
C SER A 412 19.21 3.76 2.41
N TYR A 413 18.51 3.72 3.55
CA TYR A 413 17.49 2.72 3.90
C TYR A 413 17.99 1.26 3.87
N GLN A 414 19.29 1.01 3.92
CA GLN A 414 19.86 -0.35 3.92
C GLN A 414 19.94 -0.94 5.33
N PHE A 415 18.78 -1.20 5.96
CA PHE A 415 18.71 -1.68 7.34
C PHE A 415 19.45 -3.01 7.58
N TYR A 416 19.51 -3.90 6.58
CA TYR A 416 20.27 -5.15 6.68
C TYR A 416 21.77 -4.90 6.91
N ARG A 417 22.33 -3.83 6.34
CA ARG A 417 23.72 -3.42 6.60
C ARG A 417 23.90 -2.93 8.03
N VAL A 418 22.93 -2.19 8.58
CA VAL A 418 22.97 -1.76 9.99
C VAL A 418 23.08 -2.97 10.92
N THR A 419 22.23 -3.98 10.72
CA THR A 419 22.27 -5.20 11.55
C THR A 419 23.58 -5.97 11.41
N GLN A 420 24.11 -6.10 10.19
CA GLN A 420 25.40 -6.76 9.93
C GLN A 420 26.56 -6.03 10.62
N GLU A 421 26.63 -4.70 10.52
CA GLU A 421 27.66 -3.88 11.14
C GLU A 421 27.63 -3.96 12.67
N LEU A 422 26.43 -3.88 13.27
CA LEU A 422 26.27 -3.99 14.72
C LEU A 422 26.62 -5.39 15.24
N LEU A 423 26.20 -6.46 14.54
CA LEU A 423 26.55 -7.83 14.91
C LEU A 423 28.05 -8.09 14.75
N ALA A 424 28.68 -7.59 13.68
CA ALA A 424 30.12 -7.73 13.47
C ALA A 424 30.89 -7.00 14.58
N PHE A 425 30.51 -5.76 14.91
CA PHE A 425 31.11 -5.00 15.99
C PHE A 425 30.96 -5.69 17.35
N SER A 426 29.75 -6.15 17.67
CA SER A 426 29.43 -6.86 18.92
C SER A 426 30.23 -8.15 19.09
N ASN A 427 30.32 -8.96 18.03
CA ASN A 427 30.96 -10.28 18.11
C ASN A 427 32.49 -10.19 17.93
N GLN A 428 32.95 -9.54 16.86
CA GLN A 428 34.36 -9.59 16.47
C GLN A 428 35.22 -8.61 17.26
N LEU A 429 34.76 -7.36 17.42
CA LEU A 429 35.54 -6.35 18.13
C LEU A 429 35.34 -6.44 19.64
N LEU A 430 34.09 -6.40 20.09
CA LEU A 430 33.79 -6.36 21.53
C LEU A 430 34.00 -7.73 22.16
N SER A 431 33.19 -8.73 21.82
CA SER A 431 33.20 -10.02 22.52
C SER A 431 34.51 -10.79 22.35
N ASN A 432 35.01 -10.96 21.12
CA ASN A 432 36.18 -11.79 20.84
C ASN A 432 37.52 -11.14 21.21
N PHE A 433 37.56 -9.81 21.35
CA PHE A 433 38.80 -9.09 21.60
C PHE A 433 38.67 -8.17 22.82
N TYR A 434 38.04 -7.01 22.66
CA TYR A 434 38.17 -5.92 23.63
C TYR A 434 37.65 -6.27 25.02
N LEU A 435 36.48 -6.89 25.10
CA LEU A 435 35.87 -7.27 26.38
C LEU A 435 36.61 -8.42 27.04
N ASP A 436 37.26 -9.31 26.26
CA ASP A 436 38.05 -10.40 26.81
C ASP A 436 39.36 -9.90 27.42
N VAL A 437 40.13 -9.11 26.66
CA VAL A 437 41.39 -8.52 27.17
C VAL A 437 41.16 -7.52 28.28
N SER A 438 39.98 -6.88 28.32
CA SER A 438 39.64 -5.91 29.36
C SER A 438 39.34 -6.56 30.72
N LYS A 439 39.04 -7.86 30.79
CA LYS A 439 38.76 -8.55 32.07
C LYS A 439 39.90 -8.44 33.07
N ASP A 440 41.16 -8.49 32.60
CA ASP A 440 42.34 -8.28 33.47
C ASP A 440 42.25 -6.92 34.19
N ARG A 441 41.97 -5.86 33.43
CA ARG A 441 41.86 -4.50 33.97
C ARG A 441 40.61 -4.33 34.84
N LEU A 442 39.49 -4.91 34.41
CA LEU A 442 38.19 -4.72 35.07
C LEU A 442 38.05 -5.52 36.37
N TYR A 443 38.63 -6.72 36.44
CA TYR A 443 38.42 -7.66 37.55
C TYR A 443 39.59 -7.75 38.53
N ILE A 444 40.82 -7.47 38.08
CA ILE A 444 42.01 -7.60 38.93
C ILE A 444 42.43 -6.27 39.55
N SER A 445 42.27 -5.16 38.81
CA SER A 445 42.68 -3.84 39.29
C SER A 445 41.76 -3.36 40.41
N THR A 446 42.30 -2.57 41.35
CA THR A 446 41.48 -1.96 42.41
C THR A 446 40.42 -1.01 41.82
N PRO A 447 39.30 -0.75 42.51
CA PRO A 447 38.19 0.04 41.96
C PRO A 447 38.61 1.39 41.35
N ASN A 448 39.53 2.10 42.02
CA ASN A 448 40.02 3.43 41.62
C ASN A 448 41.34 3.39 40.82
N ASP A 449 41.78 2.21 40.37
CA ASP A 449 42.98 2.10 39.54
C ASP A 449 42.76 2.79 38.19
N ARG A 450 43.72 3.63 37.78
CA ARG A 450 43.66 4.35 36.49
C ARG A 450 43.50 3.42 35.29
N ARG A 451 44.08 2.20 35.31
CA ARG A 451 43.91 1.20 34.23
C ARG A 451 42.46 0.75 34.10
N ARG A 452 41.76 0.61 35.23
CA ARG A 452 40.35 0.23 35.28
C ARG A 452 39.47 1.39 34.82
N ARG A 453 39.70 2.59 35.36
CA ARG A 453 38.91 3.79 35.00
C ARG A 453 39.07 4.18 33.52
N ALA A 454 40.25 4.01 32.93
CA ALA A 454 40.46 4.19 31.50
C ALA A 454 39.60 3.22 30.67
N CYS A 455 39.59 1.94 31.05
CA CYS A 455 38.77 0.93 30.38
C CYS A 455 37.26 1.23 30.52
N GLN A 456 36.81 1.64 31.71
CA GLN A 456 35.41 2.00 31.97
C GLN A 456 34.98 3.25 31.18
N SER A 457 35.87 4.24 31.05
CA SER A 457 35.62 5.44 30.22
C SER A 457 35.30 5.06 28.77
N VAL A 458 36.04 4.11 28.19
CA VAL A 458 35.76 3.61 26.83
C VAL A 458 34.47 2.79 26.78
N ILE A 459 34.27 1.87 27.74
CA ILE A 459 33.05 1.06 27.79
C ILE A 459 31.81 1.95 27.89
N ARG A 460 31.86 3.04 28.66
CA ARG A 460 30.77 4.01 28.76
C ARG A 460 30.40 4.59 27.39
N VAL A 461 31.37 5.15 26.66
CA VAL A 461 31.16 5.72 25.32
C VAL A 461 30.65 4.68 24.34
N VAL A 462 31.21 3.46 24.37
CA VAL A 462 30.75 2.36 23.52
C VAL A 462 29.31 1.98 23.82
N THR A 463 28.91 1.95 25.10
CA THR A 463 27.55 1.57 25.51
C THR A 463 26.52 2.60 25.06
N GLU A 464 26.80 3.89 25.23
CA GLU A 464 25.95 4.98 24.74
C GLU A 464 25.77 4.91 23.22
N ALA A 465 26.87 4.78 22.48
CA ALA A 465 26.83 4.64 21.03
C ALA A 465 26.03 3.40 20.62
N PHE A 466 26.22 2.27 21.31
CA PHE A 466 25.50 1.03 21.01
C PHE A 466 23.99 1.16 21.22
N ALA A 467 23.56 1.81 22.30
CA ALA A 467 22.13 2.09 22.56
C ALA A 467 21.52 2.98 21.47
N LEU A 468 22.19 4.10 21.14
CA LEU A 468 21.70 5.06 20.14
C LEU A 468 21.61 4.44 18.74
N LEU A 469 22.60 3.63 18.34
CA LEU A 469 22.59 2.96 17.04
C LEU A 469 21.54 1.84 16.95
N LEU A 470 21.14 1.25 18.08
CA LEU A 470 20.09 0.22 18.12
C LEU A 470 18.68 0.82 18.15
N ALA A 471 18.49 2.03 18.68
CA ALA A 471 17.19 2.61 18.99
C ALA A 471 16.16 2.59 17.85
N PRO A 472 16.52 2.92 16.58
CA PRO A 472 15.55 2.85 15.48
C PRO A 472 15.06 1.43 15.16
N LEU A 473 15.87 0.40 15.42
CA LEU A 473 15.53 -1.00 15.10
C LEU A 473 14.96 -1.73 16.30
N LEU A 474 15.61 -1.62 17.47
CA LEU A 474 15.31 -2.35 18.71
C LEU A 474 14.98 -1.35 19.83
N PRO A 475 13.84 -0.65 19.76
CA PRO A 475 13.51 0.43 20.68
C PRO A 475 13.45 -0.04 22.14
N HIS A 476 12.97 -1.26 22.41
CA HIS A 476 12.86 -1.75 23.78
C HIS A 476 14.22 -2.11 24.36
N MET A 477 15.09 -2.77 23.60
CA MET A 477 16.46 -3.06 24.02
C MET A 477 17.27 -1.78 24.21
N ALA A 478 17.17 -0.82 23.29
CA ALA A 478 17.90 0.43 23.39
C ALA A 478 17.50 1.23 24.64
N GLU A 479 16.20 1.33 24.91
CA GLU A 479 15.70 1.97 26.14
C GLU A 479 16.13 1.20 27.40
N ASP A 480 16.06 -0.14 27.40
CA ASP A 480 16.54 -0.97 28.52
C ASP A 480 18.03 -0.75 28.80
N ILE A 481 18.86 -0.64 27.76
CA ILE A 481 20.28 -0.29 27.90
C ILE A 481 20.42 1.09 28.51
N TRP A 482 19.71 2.08 27.97
CA TRP A 482 19.81 3.49 28.35
C TRP A 482 19.39 3.73 29.82
N GLN A 483 18.31 3.10 30.26
CA GLN A 483 17.80 3.21 31.64
C GLN A 483 18.70 2.51 32.68
N ASN A 484 19.56 1.59 32.25
CA ASN A 484 20.50 0.91 33.13
C ASN A 484 21.93 1.48 33.05
N LEU A 485 22.13 2.58 32.33
CA LEU A 485 23.40 3.31 32.35
C LEU A 485 23.58 4.01 33.72
N PRO A 486 24.80 4.01 34.29
CA PRO A 486 25.11 4.83 35.47
C PRO A 486 24.85 6.30 35.16
N HIS A 487 24.11 7.01 36.01
CA HIS A 487 23.80 8.42 35.83
C HIS A 487 24.62 9.25 36.81
N ASP A 488 25.11 10.40 36.36
CA ASP A 488 25.96 11.27 37.15
C ASP A 488 25.10 12.00 38.23
N GLY A 489 25.36 11.71 39.53
CA GLY A 489 24.81 12.43 40.69
C GLY A 489 23.60 11.83 41.42
N GLU A 490 23.63 11.84 42.76
CA GLU A 490 22.47 11.51 43.62
C GLU A 490 21.35 12.57 43.45
N GLY A 491 20.14 12.12 43.13
CA GLY A 491 18.95 12.98 43.16
C GLY A 491 18.49 13.50 41.80
N VAL A 492 19.25 13.31 40.71
CA VAL A 492 18.76 13.51 39.34
C VAL A 492 18.24 12.20 38.79
N ARG A 493 17.13 11.70 39.33
CA ARG A 493 16.15 11.13 38.40
C ARG A 493 15.58 12.33 37.67
N ARG A 494 16.00 12.59 36.43
CA ARG A 494 15.06 13.00 35.37
C ARG A 494 15.73 13.19 34.00
N SER A 495 15.09 12.56 33.02
CA SER A 495 15.25 12.70 31.56
C SER A 495 16.55 12.13 31.00
N GLY A 496 16.62 11.51 29.83
CA GLY A 496 15.59 11.29 28.82
C GLY A 496 15.54 9.82 28.46
N SER A 497 14.48 9.46 27.76
CA SER A 497 14.47 8.26 26.93
C SER A 497 15.69 8.26 26.00
N VAL A 498 16.03 7.11 25.43
CA VAL A 498 16.97 7.06 24.29
C VAL A 498 16.43 7.85 23.08
N PHE A 499 15.15 8.24 23.09
CA PHE A 499 14.42 9.01 22.07
C PHE A 499 14.29 10.50 22.39
#